data_AF-G5A0A5-F1
#
_entry.id   AF-G5A0A5-F1
#
_cell.length_a   1.000
_cell.length_b   1.000
_cell.length_c   1.000
_cell.angle_alpha   90.00
_cell.angle_beta   90.00
_cell.angle_gamma   90.00
#
_symmetry.space_group_name_H-M   'P 1'
#
loop_
_entity.id
_entity.type
_entity.pdbx_description
1 polymer ?
#
loop_
_entity_poly.entity_id
_entity_poly.type
_entity_poly.pdbx_seq_one_letter_code
_entity_poly.pdbx_strand_id
1 'polypeptide(L)'
;MSRFKDDDKERYLTYSIVVRQADEEKGIKEQVVTKKMAKFIDGGPKEFLDWTYHFFQLAKLKEWGPEDKFHNTKILLEGDLLDAFNHYEASANDGDMRMGDDDFTKALYQASIVVEMLPLRVD
;
A
#
# COMPACT_ATOMS: atom_id res chain seq x y z
N MET A 1 -4.75 -36.29 -10.26
CA MET A 1 -4.34 -35.65 -8.99
C MET A 1 -4.56 -34.15 -9.13
N SER A 2 -5.70 -33.64 -8.62
CA SER A 2 -5.97 -32.20 -8.53
C SER A 2 -5.38 -31.73 -7.20
N ARG A 3 -4.30 -30.97 -7.25
CA ARG A 3 -3.62 -30.45 -6.06
C ARG A 3 -3.70 -28.92 -6.07
N PHE A 4 -4.41 -28.41 -5.06
CA PHE A 4 -4.42 -27.02 -4.57
C PHE A 4 -5.15 -25.97 -5.44
N LYS A 5 -6.48 -26.05 -5.43
CA LYS A 5 -7.36 -24.87 -5.48
C LYS A 5 -7.68 -24.50 -4.04
N ASP A 6 -6.72 -23.90 -3.34
CA ASP A 6 -6.90 -23.24 -2.05
C ASP A 6 -5.62 -22.45 -1.79
N ASP A 7 -5.60 -21.22 -2.29
CA ASP A 7 -4.81 -20.09 -1.80
C ASP A 7 -5.10 -18.85 -2.68
N ASP A 8 -6.38 -18.57 -2.93
CA ASP A 8 -6.80 -17.21 -3.29
C ASP A 8 -6.68 -16.34 -2.03
N LYS A 9 -5.44 -16.16 -1.54
CA LYS A 9 -5.10 -15.10 -0.59
C LYS A 9 -5.71 -13.83 -1.15
N GLU A 10 -6.53 -13.13 -0.38
CA GLU A 10 -7.27 -11.95 -0.84
C GLU A 10 -6.33 -10.99 -1.57
N ARG A 11 -6.37 -11.04 -2.91
CA ARG A 11 -5.49 -10.25 -3.78
C ARG A 11 -5.80 -8.77 -3.73
N TYR A 12 -6.92 -8.39 -3.10
CA TYR A 12 -7.44 -7.04 -3.09
C TYR A 12 -7.97 -6.69 -1.70
N LEU A 13 -7.68 -5.48 -1.26
CA LEU A 13 -8.37 -4.82 -0.16
C LEU A 13 -9.40 -3.84 -0.71
N THR A 14 -10.53 -3.69 -0.03
CA THR A 14 -11.58 -2.73 -0.41
C THR A 14 -11.60 -1.58 0.58
N TYR A 15 -11.46 -0.36 0.07
CA TYR A 15 -11.49 0.88 0.84
C TYR A 15 -12.78 1.63 0.59
N SER A 16 -13.48 1.99 1.66
CA SER A 16 -14.64 2.90 1.62
C SER A 16 -14.18 4.35 1.65
N ILE A 17 -14.71 5.17 0.76
CA ILE A 17 -14.41 6.59 0.61
C ILE A 17 -15.73 7.35 0.73
N VAL A 18 -15.84 8.24 1.72
CA VAL A 18 -16.99 9.13 1.86
C VAL A 18 -16.80 10.28 0.87
N VAL A 19 -17.64 10.36 -0.16
CA VAL A 19 -17.61 11.42 -1.17
C VAL A 19 -18.61 12.53 -0.89
N ARG A 20 -19.58 12.27 -0.01
CA ARG A 20 -20.54 13.25 0.49
C ARG A 20 -20.89 12.91 1.92
N GLN A 21 -20.65 13.85 2.83
CA GLN A 21 -21.06 13.71 4.23
C GLN A 21 -22.58 13.75 4.36
N ALA A 22 -23.12 13.03 5.33
CA ALA A 22 -24.52 13.21 5.72
C ALA A 22 -24.72 14.62 6.30
N ASP A 23 -25.88 15.21 6.00
CA ASP A 23 -26.33 16.46 6.61
C ASP A 23 -27.84 16.29 6.88
N GLU A 24 -28.16 16.01 8.13
CA GLU A 24 -29.53 15.68 8.57
C GLU A 24 -30.46 16.89 8.40
N GLU A 25 -29.97 18.10 8.67
CA GLU A 25 -30.74 19.34 8.53
C GLU A 25 -31.17 19.59 7.09
N LYS A 26 -30.31 19.21 6.13
CA LYS A 26 -30.59 19.33 4.69
C LYS A 26 -31.15 18.06 4.06
N GLY A 27 -31.43 17.02 4.85
CA GLY A 27 -31.91 15.72 4.37
C GLY A 27 -30.93 15.00 3.43
N ILE A 28 -29.63 15.32 3.52
CA ILE A 28 -28.58 14.74 2.69
C ILE A 28 -28.12 13.43 3.31
N LYS A 29 -28.20 12.35 2.53
CA LYS A 29 -27.62 11.06 2.90
C LYS A 29 -26.13 11.01 2.58
N GLU A 30 -25.38 10.31 3.42
CA GLU A 30 -23.98 9.99 3.15
C GLU A 30 -23.87 9.22 1.84
N GLN A 31 -22.88 9.59 1.02
CA GLN A 31 -22.52 8.84 -0.17
C GLN A 31 -21.13 8.26 0.01
N VAL A 32 -21.06 6.94 -0.06
CA VAL A 32 -19.82 6.17 0.03
C VAL A 32 -19.57 5.49 -1.30
N VAL A 33 -18.34 5.59 -1.80
CA VAL A 33 -17.84 4.78 -2.92
C VAL A 33 -16.79 3.81 -2.40
N THR A 34 -16.63 2.68 -3.08
CA THR A 34 -15.60 1.70 -2.75
C THR A 34 -14.52 1.69 -3.81
N LYS A 35 -13.26 1.58 -3.38
CA LYS A 35 -12.11 1.40 -4.26
C LYS A 35 -11.36 0.13 -3.87
N LYS A 36 -11.13 -0.75 -4.85
CA LYS A 36 -10.28 -1.92 -4.66
C LYS A 36 -8.82 -1.52 -4.87
N MET A 37 -7.95 -2.02 -4.01
CA MET A 37 -6.50 -1.89 -4.13
C MET A 37 -5.90 -3.29 -4.12
N ALA A 38 -5.12 -3.62 -5.13
CA ALA A 38 -4.42 -4.91 -5.16
C ALA A 38 -3.32 -4.93 -4.10
N LYS A 39 -3.09 -6.08 -3.48
CA LYS A 39 -1.81 -6.35 -2.81
C LYS A 39 -0.73 -6.49 -3.89
N PHE A 40 0.49 -6.05 -3.58
CA PHE A 40 1.64 -6.31 -4.42
C PHE A 40 2.37 -7.55 -3.89
N ILE A 41 2.19 -8.67 -4.58
CA ILE A 41 2.73 -9.98 -4.18
C ILE A 41 3.91 -10.33 -5.08
N ASP A 42 3.72 -10.17 -6.39
CA ASP A 42 4.71 -10.41 -7.44
C ASP A 42 4.53 -9.39 -8.58
N GLY A 43 5.61 -9.16 -9.33
CA GLY A 43 5.61 -8.21 -10.44
C GLY A 43 7.01 -7.65 -10.73
N GLY A 44 7.17 -7.08 -11.91
CA GLY A 44 8.39 -6.37 -12.28
C GLY A 44 8.32 -4.88 -11.91
N PRO A 45 9.38 -4.12 -12.24
CA PRO A 45 9.45 -2.69 -11.94
C PRO A 45 8.27 -1.88 -12.50
N LYS A 46 7.76 -2.26 -13.69
CA LYS A 46 6.62 -1.59 -14.30
C LYS A 46 5.34 -1.81 -13.49
N GLU A 47 5.05 -3.06 -13.12
CA GLU A 47 3.88 -3.41 -12.32
C GLU A 47 3.94 -2.72 -10.95
N PHE A 48 5.13 -2.59 -10.36
CA PHE A 48 5.33 -1.89 -9.10
C PHE A 48 5.09 -0.37 -9.21
N LEU A 49 5.52 0.25 -10.31
CA LEU A 49 5.24 1.66 -10.59
C LEU A 49 3.73 1.90 -10.79
N ASP A 50 3.06 1.04 -11.56
CA ASP A 50 1.60 1.12 -11.76
C ASP A 50 0.85 0.92 -10.43
N TRP A 51 1.29 -0.04 -9.60
CA TRP A 51 0.74 -0.25 -8.26
C TRP A 51 0.92 0.99 -7.37
N THR A 52 2.12 1.54 -7.35
CA THR A 52 2.47 2.74 -6.58
C THR A 52 1.62 3.95 -7.00
N TYR A 53 1.40 4.13 -8.31
CA TYR A 53 0.52 5.17 -8.84
C TYR A 53 -0.92 5.03 -8.30
N HIS A 54 -1.48 3.82 -8.34
CA HIS A 54 -2.82 3.57 -7.82
C HIS A 54 -2.92 3.75 -6.29
N PHE A 55 -1.87 3.37 -5.56
CA PHE A 55 -1.76 3.59 -4.12
C PHE A 55 -1.80 5.09 -3.80
N PHE A 56 -0.98 5.93 -4.46
CA PHE A 56 -0.99 7.37 -4.21
C PHE A 56 -2.31 8.05 -4.59
N GLN A 57 -2.98 7.58 -5.65
CA GLN A 57 -4.33 8.04 -5.96
C GLN A 57 -5.33 7.69 -4.84
N LEU A 58 -5.24 6.48 -4.27
CA LEU A 58 -6.08 6.09 -3.13
C LEU A 58 -5.75 6.92 -1.89
N ALA A 59 -4.47 7.07 -1.55
CA ALA A 59 -4.02 7.86 -0.41
C ALA A 59 -4.52 9.30 -0.49
N LYS A 60 -4.49 9.91 -1.69
CA LYS A 60 -5.04 11.24 -1.93
C LYS A 60 -6.56 11.29 -1.71
N LEU A 61 -7.31 10.31 -2.23
CA LEU A 61 -8.76 10.24 -2.06
C LEU A 61 -9.18 9.98 -0.60
N LYS A 62 -8.32 9.34 0.18
CA LYS A 62 -8.54 9.04 1.61
C LYS A 62 -7.95 10.08 2.54
N GLU A 63 -7.27 11.09 2.01
CA GLU A 63 -6.55 12.12 2.77
C GLU A 63 -5.56 11.53 3.78
N TRP A 64 -4.89 10.45 3.39
CA TRP A 64 -3.94 9.76 4.26
C TRP A 64 -2.71 10.61 4.57
N GLY A 65 -2.42 10.74 5.86
CA GLY A 65 -1.15 11.24 6.35
C GLY A 65 -0.03 10.19 6.17
N PRO A 66 1.22 10.55 6.50
CA PRO A 66 2.36 9.63 6.40
C PRO A 66 2.14 8.32 7.16
N GLU A 67 1.66 8.37 8.41
CA GLU A 67 1.41 7.18 9.24
C GLU A 67 0.38 6.24 8.59
N ASP A 68 -0.70 6.79 8.03
CA ASP A 68 -1.70 6.01 7.30
C ASP A 68 -1.09 5.35 6.04
N LYS A 69 -0.23 6.07 5.32
CA LYS A 69 0.46 5.52 4.14
C LYS A 69 1.36 4.36 4.53
N PHE A 70 2.13 4.50 5.61
CA PHE A 70 2.98 3.43 6.15
C PHE A 70 2.14 2.21 6.56
N HIS A 71 1.12 2.42 7.38
CA HIS A 71 0.25 1.34 7.85
C HIS A 71 -0.39 0.58 6.68
N ASN A 72 -1.00 1.30 5.73
CA ASN A 72 -1.68 0.66 4.60
C ASN A 72 -0.70 -0.03 3.64
N THR A 73 0.51 0.51 3.46
CA THR A 73 1.54 -0.15 2.64
C THR A 73 1.94 -1.49 3.24
N LYS A 74 2.09 -1.58 4.57
CA LYS A 74 2.43 -2.85 5.25
C LYS A 74 1.37 -3.94 5.08
N ILE A 75 0.10 -3.56 4.93
CA ILE A 75 -0.99 -4.53 4.67
C ILE A 75 -0.99 -4.97 3.20
N LEU A 76 -0.57 -4.09 2.28
CA LEU A 76 -0.63 -4.31 0.85
C LEU A 76 0.64 -4.93 0.26
N LEU A 77 1.78 -4.88 0.94
CA LEU A 77 3.02 -5.57 0.54
C LEU A 77 3.13 -6.94 1.23
N GLU A 78 3.77 -7.90 0.58
CA GLU A 78 4.09 -9.22 1.15
C GLU A 78 5.57 -9.60 0.91
N GLY A 79 6.08 -10.55 1.69
CA GLY A 79 7.42 -11.14 1.53
C GLY A 79 8.58 -10.15 1.61
N ASP A 80 9.60 -10.36 0.80
CA ASP A 80 10.85 -9.58 0.78
C ASP A 80 10.62 -8.07 0.58
N LEU A 81 9.53 -7.67 -0.08
CA LEU A 81 9.17 -6.27 -0.28
C LEU A 81 8.71 -5.61 1.02
N LEU A 82 7.88 -6.31 1.78
CA LEU A 82 7.46 -5.87 3.12
C LEU A 82 8.66 -5.79 4.06
N ASP A 83 9.56 -6.78 4.00
CA ASP A 83 10.77 -6.80 4.82
C ASP A 83 11.70 -5.62 4.51
N ALA A 84 11.93 -5.33 3.22
CA ALA A 84 12.72 -4.17 2.80
C ALA A 84 12.09 -2.83 3.19
N PHE A 85 10.76 -2.73 3.08
CA PHE A 85 10.02 -1.56 3.52
C PHE A 85 10.16 -1.31 5.04
N ASN A 86 10.04 -2.36 5.86
CA ASN A 86 10.15 -2.29 7.32
C ASN A 86 11.58 -2.00 7.80
N HIS A 87 12.61 -2.47 7.06
CA HIS A 87 14.00 -2.21 7.43
C HIS A 87 14.33 -0.71 7.44
N TYR A 88 13.73 0.07 6.54
CA TYR A 88 13.89 1.52 6.56
C TYR A 88 13.29 2.17 7.82
N GLU A 89 12.06 1.77 8.21
CA GLU A 89 11.40 2.26 9.43
C GLU A 89 12.25 2.02 10.69
N ALA A 90 12.85 0.83 10.80
CA ALA A 90 13.72 0.50 11.93
C ALA A 90 15.01 1.35 11.97
N SER A 91 15.52 1.77 10.81
CA SER A 91 16.75 2.57 10.69
C SER A 91 16.54 4.08 10.84
N ALA A 92 15.33 4.58 10.57
CA ALA A 92 14.98 6.00 10.63
C ALA A 92 14.62 6.48 12.05
N ASN A 93 14.39 5.56 12.99
CA ASN A 93 13.83 5.84 14.30
C ASN A 93 14.88 6.27 15.35
N ASP A 94 15.73 7.25 15.01
CA ASP A 94 16.76 7.83 15.89
C ASP A 94 16.19 8.91 16.85
N GLY A 95 14.93 8.72 17.29
CA GLY A 95 14.29 9.56 18.32
C GLY A 95 13.29 10.62 17.83
N ASP A 96 13.04 10.75 16.52
CA ASP A 96 11.91 11.53 16.01
C ASP A 96 10.66 10.63 15.90
N MET A 97 9.67 10.86 16.76
CA MET A 97 8.49 10.01 16.87
C MET A 97 7.48 10.17 15.71
N ARG A 98 7.71 11.08 14.76
CA ARG A 98 6.76 11.35 13.66
C ARG A 98 7.38 11.03 12.30
N MET A 99 6.87 9.98 11.66
CA MET A 99 7.25 9.63 10.30
C MET A 99 6.72 10.65 9.29
N GLY A 100 7.60 11.18 8.44
CA GLY A 100 7.26 12.14 7.40
C GLY A 100 6.99 11.50 6.03
N ASP A 101 6.53 12.32 5.08
CA ASP A 101 6.39 11.87 3.68
C ASP A 101 7.74 11.54 3.02
N ASP A 102 8.83 12.18 3.46
CA ASP A 102 10.19 11.86 3.01
C ASP A 102 10.62 10.48 3.50
N ASP A 103 10.26 10.10 4.72
CA ASP A 103 10.51 8.76 5.27
C ASP A 103 9.73 7.71 4.51
N PHE A 104 8.46 8.00 4.20
CA PHE A 104 7.65 7.12 3.39
C PHE A 104 8.25 6.90 2.00
N THR A 105 8.71 7.98 1.36
CA THR A 105 9.32 7.92 0.03
C THR A 105 10.60 7.07 0.04
N LYS A 106 11.44 7.22 1.06
CA LYS A 106 12.67 6.42 1.20
C LYS A 106 12.37 4.94 1.50
N ALA A 107 11.38 4.64 2.34
CA ALA A 107 10.94 3.27 2.61
C ALA A 107 10.44 2.58 1.33
N LEU A 108 9.65 3.29 0.54
CA LEU A 108 9.12 2.76 -0.72
C LEU A 108 10.22 2.56 -1.77
N TYR A 109 11.23 3.44 -1.80
CA TYR A 109 12.42 3.27 -2.63
C TYR A 109 13.25 2.04 -2.23
N GLN A 110 13.39 1.74 -0.94
CA GLN A 110 14.06 0.50 -0.51
C GLN A 110 13.31 -0.75 -1.01
N ALA A 111 11.98 -0.73 -0.94
CA ALA A 111 11.17 -1.81 -1.49
C ALA A 111 11.34 -1.92 -3.03
N SER A 112 11.43 -0.80 -3.76
CA SER A 112 11.58 -0.84 -5.23
C SER A 112 12.90 -1.48 -5.66
N ILE A 113 13.98 -1.32 -4.89
CA ILE A 113 15.27 -1.96 -5.18
C ILE A 113 15.13 -3.50 -5.20
N VAL A 114 14.33 -4.08 -4.30
CA VAL A 114 14.07 -5.53 -4.31
C VAL A 114 13.32 -5.96 -5.56
N VAL A 115 12.37 -5.14 -6.05
CA VAL A 115 11.66 -5.39 -7.33
C VAL A 115 12.64 -5.42 -8.51
N GLU A 116 13.61 -4.51 -8.54
CA GLU A 116 14.63 -4.45 -9.59
C GLU A 116 15.64 -5.62 -9.52
N MET A 117 15.91 -6.14 -8.32
CA MET A 117 16.87 -7.23 -8.12
C MET A 117 16.24 -8.63 -8.22
N LEU A 118 14.91 -8.76 -8.16
CA LEU A 118 14.18 -10.02 -8.35
C LEU A 118 14.55 -10.77 -9.66
N PRO A 119 14.68 -10.13 -10.84
CA PRO A 119 15.12 -10.82 -12.06
C PRO A 119 16.58 -11.30 -12.06
N LEU A 120 17.41 -10.88 -11.08
CA LEU A 120 18.81 -11.30 -10.96
C LEU A 120 19.03 -12.45 -9.98
N ARG A 121 17.98 -12.91 -9.27
CA ARG A 121 18.02 -14.04 -8.32
C ARG A 121 17.61 -15.37 -8.98
N VAL A 122 18.03 -15.61 -10.22
CA VAL A 122 17.89 -16.93 -10.86
C VAL A 122 19.21 -17.68 -10.68
N ASP A 123 19.14 -18.66 -9.78
CA ASP A 123 20.05 -19.78 -9.43
C ASP A 123 21.51 -19.50 -9.06
#